data_AF-A0A645HP07-F1
#
_entry.id   AF-A0A645HP07-F1
#
_cell.length_a   1.000
_cell.length_b   1.000
_cell.length_c   1.000
_cell.angle_alpha   90.00
_cell.angle_beta   90.00
_cell.angle_gamma   90.00
#
_symmetry.space_group_name_H-M   'P 1'
#
loop_
_entity.id
_entity.type
_entity.pdbx_description
1 polymer ?
#
loop_
_entity_poly.entity_id
_entity_poly.type
_entity_poly.pdbx_seq_one_letter_code
_entity_poly.pdbx_strand_id
1 'polypeptide(L)' 'MENKVTVKAPASIANLGSGFDTMGIALSLFNTVEMQEWDSITVRTTDGTVPVQGEQNLIYETVKAVYDECGRS' A
#
# COMPACT_ATOMS: atom_id res chain seq x y z
N MET A 1 -15.38 -10.26 -14.31
CA MET A 1 -14.02 -10.22 -13.71
C MET A 1 -13.63 -8.76 -13.61
N GLU A 2 -14.41 -7.95 -12.91
CA GLU A 2 -14.40 -6.51 -13.17
C GLU A 2 -13.68 -5.77 -12.05
N ASN A 3 -12.58 -5.12 -12.43
CA ASN A 3 -11.76 -4.14 -11.71
C ASN A 3 -10.87 -4.65 -10.56
N LYS A 4 -9.90 -5.50 -10.90
CA LYS A 4 -8.72 -5.76 -10.04
C LYS A 4 -7.58 -4.80 -10.41
N VAL A 5 -6.94 -4.20 -9.42
CA VAL A 5 -5.76 -3.32 -9.57
C VAL A 5 -4.55 -3.94 -8.88
N THR A 6 -3.39 -3.82 -9.51
CA THR A 6 -2.10 -4.25 -8.95
C THR A 6 -1.17 -3.05 -8.84
N VAL A 7 -0.71 -2.75 -7.63
CA VAL A 7 0.22 -1.67 -7.33
C VAL A 7 1.58 -2.27 -6.93
N LYS A 8 2.66 -1.73 -7.49
CA LYS A 8 4.04 -2.08 -7.12
C LYS A 8 4.74 -0.86 -6.54
N ALA A 9 4.97 -0.87 -5.23
CA ALA A 9 5.66 0.21 -4.53
C ALA A 9 7.12 -0.19 -4.28
N PRO A 10 8.11 0.60 -4.73
CA PRO A 10 9.51 0.33 -4.44
C PRO A 10 9.82 0.62 -2.97
N ALA A 11 10.71 -0.17 -2.38
CA ALA A 11 11.38 0.17 -1.14
C ALA A 11 12.25 1.42 -1.38
N SER A 12 12.41 2.22 -0.32
CA SER A 12 13.25 3.42 -0.36
C SER A 12 14.25 3.43 0.79
N ILE A 13 15.37 4.11 0.57
CA ILE A 13 16.28 4.56 1.63
C ILE A 13 16.20 6.08 1.72
N ALA A 14 16.40 6.63 2.92
CA ALA A 14 16.36 8.06 3.20
C ALA A 14 17.63 8.51 3.95
N ASN A 15 17.75 9.81 4.23
CA ASN A 15 18.77 10.40 5.11
C ASN A 15 20.21 10.11 4.67
N LEU A 16 20.49 10.38 3.39
CA LEU A 16 21.79 10.14 2.74
C LEU A 16 22.85 11.17 3.20
N GLY A 17 23.27 11.08 4.45
CA GLY A 17 24.26 11.98 5.06
C GLY A 17 23.69 13.38 5.30
N SER A 18 24.28 14.40 4.67
CA SER A 18 23.83 15.80 4.78
C SER A 18 22.43 16.04 4.21
N GLY A 19 21.87 15.09 3.44
CA GLY A 19 20.49 15.13 2.95
C GLY A 19 19.45 14.62 3.95
N PHE A 20 19.63 14.95 5.22
CA PHE A 20 18.66 14.65 6.27
C PHE A 20 17.28 15.23 5.89
N ASP A 21 16.22 14.44 6.06
CA ASP A 21 14.82 14.78 5.79
C ASP A 21 14.51 15.34 4.38
N THR A 22 15.40 15.14 3.41
CA THR A 22 15.25 15.72 2.05
C THR A 22 15.62 14.76 0.93
N MET A 23 16.58 13.86 1.13
CA MET A 23 17.02 12.93 0.11
C MET A 23 16.52 11.50 0.37
N GLY A 24 16.05 10.86 -0.70
CA GLY A 24 15.76 9.43 -0.72
C GLY A 24 16.02 8.81 -2.09
N ILE A 25 16.29 7.50 -2.10
CA ILE A 25 16.53 6.72 -3.32
C ILE A 25 15.57 5.53 -3.33
N ALA A 26 14.87 5.35 -4.46
CA ALA A 26 14.09 4.15 -4.72
C ALA A 26 14.99 2.97 -5.10
N LEU A 27 14.74 1.81 -4.51
CA LEU A 27 15.48 0.58 -4.75
C LEU A 27 14.70 -0.35 -5.69
N SER A 28 15.41 -1.28 -6.33
CA SER A 28 14.81 -2.37 -7.12
C SER A 28 14.32 -3.53 -6.23
N LEU A 29 13.62 -3.21 -5.14
CA LEU A 29 12.98 -4.14 -4.20
C LEU A 29 11.55 -3.62 -3.98
N PHE A 30 10.54 -4.49 -4.01
CA PHE A 30 9.15 -4.04 -4.15
C PHE A 30 8.19 -4.75 -3.19
N ASN A 31 7.22 -3.99 -2.69
CA ASN A 31 5.96 -4.53 -2.18
C ASN A 31 4.93 -4.50 -3.32
N THR A 32 4.25 -5.63 -3.54
CA THR A 32 3.16 -5.73 -4.52
C THR A 32 1.84 -5.93 -3.78
N VAL A 33 0.87 -5.05 -4.06
CA VAL A 33 -0.48 -5.13 -3.51
C VAL A 33 -1.45 -5.37 -4.65
N GLU A 34 -2.25 -6.42 -4.51
CA GLU A 34 -3.34 -6.72 -5.41
C GLU A 34 -4.67 -6.54 -4.68
N MET A 35 -5.58 -5.76 -5.25
CA MET A 35 -6.84 -5.41 -4.61
C MET A 35 -7.98 -5.26 -5.61
N GLN A 36 -9.19 -5.45 -5.12
CA GLN A 36 -10.45 -5.30 -5.83
C GLN A 36 -11.54 -4.95 -4.81
N GLU A 37 -12.64 -4.36 -5.25
CA GLU A 37 -13.80 -4.12 -4.39
C GLU A 37 -14.38 -5.44 -3.85
N TRP A 38 -14.83 -5.42 -2.61
CA TRP A 38 -15.34 -6.59 -1.90
C TRP A 38 -16.35 -6.17 -0.84
N ASP A 39 -17.26 -7.07 -0.47
CA ASP A 39 -18.28 -6.83 0.56
C ASP A 39 -17.69 -6.70 1.99
N SER A 40 -16.42 -7.10 2.16
CA SER A 40 -15.72 -7.07 3.43
C SER A 40 -14.24 -6.73 3.27
N ILE A 41 -13.61 -6.28 4.35
CA ILE A 41 -12.18 -5.93 4.33
C ILE A 41 -11.38 -7.15 4.79
N THR A 42 -10.76 -7.83 3.83
CA THR A 42 -9.91 -9.00 4.09
C THR A 42 -8.53 -8.75 3.53
N VAL A 43 -7.51 -8.82 4.38
CA VAL A 43 -6.11 -8.67 3.96
C VAL A 43 -5.41 -10.03 4.05
N ARG A 44 -4.68 -10.41 3.00
CA ARG A 44 -3.90 -11.66 2.94
C ARG A 44 -2.50 -11.35 2.46
N THR A 45 -1.56 -12.16 2.92
CA THR A 45 -0.15 -12.10 2.53
C THR A 45 0.19 -13.36 1.75
N THR A 46 1.17 -13.28 0.85
CA THR A 46 1.62 -14.43 0.06
C THR A 46 2.80 -15.16 0.70
N ASP A 47 3.43 -14.56 1.71
CA ASP A 47 4.60 -15.07 2.43
C ASP A 47 4.25 -15.77 3.75
N GLY A 48 2.96 -15.86 4.09
CA GLY A 48 2.48 -16.51 5.30
C GLY A 48 2.55 -15.66 6.58
N THR A 49 2.94 -14.39 6.48
CA THR A 49 2.87 -13.45 7.61
C THR A 49 1.41 -13.14 7.98
N VAL A 50 1.13 -12.84 9.25
CA VAL A 50 -0.23 -12.48 9.67
C VAL A 50 -0.41 -10.96 9.55
N PRO A 51 -1.25 -10.45 8.63
CA PRO A 51 -1.45 -9.02 8.48
C PRO A 51 -2.43 -8.48 9.53
N VAL A 52 -2.36 -7.18 9.78
CA VAL A 52 -3.45 -6.44 10.43
C VAL A 52 -4.69 -6.54 9.54
N GLN A 53 -5.84 -6.90 10.11
CA GLN A 53 -7.10 -7.06 9.39
C GLN A 53 -7.98 -5.80 9.50
N GLY A 54 -8.94 -5.67 8.60
CA GLY A 54 -9.97 -4.63 8.66
C GLY A 54 -9.43 -3.21 8.47
N GLU A 55 -10.15 -2.24 9.03
CA GLU A 55 -9.91 -0.82 8.79
C GLU A 55 -8.59 -0.28 9.37
N GLN A 56 -7.97 -1.01 10.30
CA GLN A 56 -6.70 -0.63 10.92
C GLN A 56 -5.48 -0.95 10.03
N ASN A 57 -5.69 -1.63 8.90
CA ASN A 57 -4.60 -1.91 7.96
C ASN A 57 -4.25 -0.63 7.18
N LEU A 58 -2.98 -0.22 7.21
CA LEU A 58 -2.49 0.98 6.52
C LEU A 58 -2.78 0.99 5.00
N ILE A 59 -2.77 -0.19 4.36
CA ILE A 59 -3.12 -0.30 2.94
C ILE A 59 -4.58 0.08 2.74
N TYR A 60 -5.50 -0.42 3.57
CA TYR A 60 -6.92 -0.07 3.48
C TYR A 60 -7.14 1.41 3.79
N GLU A 61 -6.55 1.94 4.85
CA GLU A 61 -6.65 3.37 5.20
C GLU A 61 -6.23 4.27 4.03
N THR A 62 -5.11 3.93 3.38
CA THR A 62 -4.61 4.65 2.20
C THR A 62 -5.57 4.57 1.02
N VAL A 63 -6.12 3.37 0.74
CA VAL A 63 -7.09 3.18 -0.35
C VAL A 63 -8.38 3.94 -0.08
N LYS A 64 -8.88 3.89 1.16
CA LYS A 64 -10.08 4.64 1.60
C LYS A 64 -9.89 6.15 1.40
N ALA A 65 -8.74 6.69 1.82
CA ALA A 65 -8.43 8.10 1.60
C ALA A 65 -8.43 8.49 0.10
N VAL A 66 -7.90 7.62 -0.76
CA VAL A 66 -7.94 7.84 -2.22
C VAL A 66 -9.38 7.79 -2.75
N TYR A 67 -10.20 6.86 -2.28
CA TYR A 67 -11.62 6.76 -2.64
C TYR A 67 -12.38 8.02 -2.21
N ASP A 68 -12.21 8.45 -0.96
CA ASP A 68 -12.83 9.66 -0.40
C ASP A 68 -12.46 10.91 -1.23
N GLU A 69 -11.19 11.05 -1.61
CA GLU A 69 -10.72 12.16 -2.47
C GLU A 69 -11.28 12.09 -3.90
N CYS A 70 -11.61 10.89 -4.37
CA CYS A 70 -12.33 10.67 -5.64
C CYS A 70 -13.86 10.85 -5.51
N GLY A 71 -14.38 11.19 -4.32
CA GLY A 71 -15.81 11.31 -4.06
C GLY A 71 -16.55 9.96 -4.04
N ARG A 72 -15.86 8.88 -3.68
CA ARG A 72 -16.41 7.53 -3.52
C ARG A 72 -16.25 7.09 -2.06
N SER A 73 -17.31 6.55 -1.46
CA SER A 73 -17.32 6.08 -0.06
C SER A 73 -17.70 4.62 0.05
#